data_AF-A0A941MXL4-F1
#
_entry.id   AF-A0A941MXL4-F1
#
_cell.length_a   1.000
_cell.length_b   1.000
_cell.length_c   1.000
_cell.angle_alpha   90.00
_cell.angle_beta   90.00
_cell.angle_gamma   90.00
#
_symmetry.space_group_name_H-M   'P 1'
#
loop_
_entity.id
_entity.type
_entity.pdbx_description
1 polymer ?
#
loop_
_entity_poly.entity_id
_entity_poly.type
_entity_poly.pdbx_seq_one_letter_code
_entity_poly.pdbx_strand_id
1 'polypeptide(L)'
;MNQDEIESLTTVGKILIEEVFDRSCEYLQTKITRGMTGNRPDPMQQSFEALDENAKRVALRFMFDAVDQTFAQFLNFLEAHDVPLSVNVRQHGRIDISGLSDGLAVEPYGDDGWIARFSKFKGGISQLPH
;
A
#
# COMPACT_ATOMS: atom_id res chain seq x y z
N MET A 1 -10.56 -18.40 -13.12
CA MET A 1 -10.90 -17.09 -13.69
C MET A 1 -10.68 -17.08 -15.19
N ASN A 2 -11.53 -16.39 -15.96
CA ASN A 2 -11.30 -16.09 -17.37
C ASN A 2 -10.31 -14.91 -17.54
N GLN A 3 -9.91 -14.58 -18.78
CA GLN A 3 -8.91 -13.56 -19.04
C GLN A 3 -9.33 -12.16 -18.54
N ASP A 4 -10.61 -11.82 -18.66
CA ASP A 4 -11.13 -10.50 -18.28
C ASP A 4 -11.21 -10.34 -16.76
N GLU A 5 -11.53 -11.41 -16.05
CA GLU A 5 -11.49 -11.48 -14.58
C GLU A 5 -10.07 -11.27 -14.06
N ILE A 6 -9.08 -11.91 -14.71
CA ILE A 6 -7.64 -11.75 -14.37
C ILE A 6 -7.19 -10.31 -14.62
N GLU A 7 -7.59 -9.72 -15.74
CA GLU A 7 -7.28 -8.32 -16.06
C GLU A 7 -7.94 -7.35 -15.07
N SER A 8 -9.18 -7.60 -14.68
CA SER A 8 -9.92 -6.79 -13.71
C SER A 8 -9.26 -6.81 -12.33
N LEU A 9 -8.95 -8.00 -11.82
CA LEU A 9 -8.29 -8.18 -10.53
C LEU A 9 -6.88 -7.55 -10.55
N THR A 10 -6.13 -7.76 -11.64
CA THR A 10 -4.82 -7.13 -11.86
C THR A 10 -4.92 -5.61 -11.88
N THR A 11 -5.93 -5.05 -12.55
CA THR A 11 -6.14 -3.60 -12.64
C THR A 11 -6.46 -3.00 -11.29
N VAL A 12 -7.35 -3.62 -10.50
CA VAL A 12 -7.65 -3.14 -9.15
C VAL A 12 -6.43 -3.26 -8.25
N GLY A 13 -5.76 -4.41 -8.25
CA GLY A 13 -4.55 -4.62 -7.46
C GLY A 13 -3.51 -3.54 -7.74
N LYS A 14 -3.27 -3.24 -9.02
CA LYS A 14 -2.36 -2.16 -9.42
C LYS A 14 -2.79 -0.79 -8.88
N ILE A 15 -4.05 -0.42 -9.05
CA ILE A 15 -4.58 0.88 -8.57
C ILE A 15 -4.46 0.99 -7.05
N LEU A 16 -4.85 -0.05 -6.30
CA LEU A 16 -4.78 -0.05 -4.84
C LEU A 16 -3.33 0.08 -4.35
N ILE A 17 -2.40 -0.62 -4.99
CA ILE A 17 -1.00 -0.53 -4.61
C ILE A 17 -0.42 0.85 -4.94
N GLU A 18 -0.58 1.35 -6.18
CA GLU A 18 0.04 2.60 -6.61
C GLU A 18 -0.60 3.83 -5.93
N GLU A 19 -1.93 3.89 -5.82
CA GLU A 19 -2.65 5.08 -5.38
C GLU A 19 -2.96 5.12 -3.88
N VAL A 20 -2.99 3.95 -3.21
CA VAL A 20 -3.29 3.88 -1.76
C VAL A 20 -2.04 3.49 -0.99
N PHE A 21 -1.47 2.31 -1.24
CA PHE A 21 -0.35 1.80 -0.45
C PHE A 21 0.92 2.63 -0.65
N ASP A 22 1.41 2.73 -1.89
CA ASP A 22 2.64 3.43 -2.24
C ASP A 22 2.54 4.93 -1.94
N ARG A 23 1.40 5.52 -2.24
CA ARG A 23 1.15 6.94 -1.97
C ARG A 23 1.14 7.26 -0.48
N SER A 24 0.58 6.36 0.35
CA SER A 24 0.62 6.50 1.81
C SER A 24 2.06 6.43 2.34
N CYS A 25 2.83 5.44 1.88
CA CYS A 25 4.24 5.29 2.25
C CYS A 25 5.07 6.51 1.86
N GLU A 26 4.93 6.99 0.61
CA GLU A 26 5.66 8.15 0.11
C GLU A 26 5.28 9.43 0.85
N TYR A 27 3.98 9.64 1.14
CA TYR A 27 3.52 10.78 1.90
C TYR A 27 4.18 10.82 3.29
N LEU A 28 4.12 9.73 4.03
CA LEU A 28 4.67 9.68 5.39
C LEU A 28 6.20 9.79 5.40
N GLN A 29 6.88 9.10 4.48
CA GLN A 29 8.34 9.20 4.32
C GLN A 29 8.76 10.63 3.97
N THR A 30 8.08 11.27 3.02
CA THR A 30 8.37 12.66 2.62
C THR A 30 8.14 13.61 3.80
N LYS A 31 7.01 13.46 4.49
CA LYS A 31 6.67 14.31 5.64
C LYS A 31 7.70 14.22 6.75
N ILE A 32 8.15 13.01 7.11
CA ILE A 32 9.11 12.84 8.22
C ILE A 32 10.54 13.25 7.84
N THR A 33 10.93 13.10 6.56
CA THR A 33 12.32 13.33 6.12
C THR A 33 12.58 14.74 5.58
N ARG A 34 11.55 15.41 5.03
CA ARG A 34 11.70 16.72 4.39
C ARG A 34 10.82 17.81 5.02
N GLY A 35 9.92 17.43 5.94
CA GLY A 35 8.87 18.33 6.44
C GLY A 35 7.84 18.68 5.36
N MET A 36 6.82 19.44 5.73
CA MET A 36 5.86 20.00 4.76
C MET A 36 6.24 21.45 4.38
N THR A 37 6.11 21.80 3.10
CA THR A 37 6.42 23.14 2.61
C THR A 37 5.50 24.20 3.25
N GLY A 38 6.08 25.15 3.99
CA GLY A 38 5.32 26.23 4.63
C GLY A 38 5.98 26.83 5.88
N ASN A 39 7.19 27.36 5.76
CA ASN A 39 7.81 28.36 6.66
C ASN A 39 7.78 28.17 8.18
N ARG A 40 7.88 26.94 8.68
CA ARG A 40 8.39 26.65 10.04
C ARG A 40 9.18 25.35 9.99
N PRO A 41 10.18 25.17 10.87
CA PRO A 41 10.69 23.83 11.08
C PRO A 41 9.52 22.92 11.50
N ASP A 42 9.31 21.84 10.76
CA ASP A 42 8.34 20.81 11.13
C ASP A 42 8.86 20.11 12.40
N PRO A 43 8.16 20.21 13.55
CA PRO A 43 8.66 19.62 14.80
C PRO A 43 8.85 18.10 14.70
N MET A 44 8.08 17.43 13.84
CA MET A 44 8.21 16.00 13.61
C MET A 44 9.47 15.67 12.82
N GLN A 45 9.77 16.47 11.79
CA GLN A 45 11.03 16.35 11.04
C GLN A 45 12.23 16.61 11.96
N GLN A 46 12.21 17.68 12.76
CA GLN A 46 13.31 17.98 13.68
C GLN A 46 13.54 16.86 14.70
N SER A 47 12.45 16.32 15.26
CA SER A 47 12.53 15.20 16.21
C SER A 47 13.11 13.96 15.54
N PHE A 48 12.72 13.69 14.30
CA PHE A 48 13.25 12.58 13.52
C PHE A 48 14.73 12.76 13.14
N GLU A 49 15.14 13.97 12.75
CA GLU A 49 16.53 14.31 12.43
C GLU A 49 17.46 14.15 13.64
N ALA A 50 16.96 14.43 14.84
CA ALA A 50 17.68 14.30 16.11
C ALA A 50 17.87 12.84 16.57
N LEU A 51 17.18 11.88 15.97
CA LEU A 51 17.38 10.46 16.25
C LEU A 51 18.71 9.98 15.67
N ASP A 52 19.27 8.93 16.27
CA ASP A 52 20.37 8.18 15.63
C ASP A 52 19.86 7.37 14.42
N GLU A 53 20.79 6.90 13.58
CA GLU A 53 20.46 6.19 12.34
C GLU A 53 19.74 4.85 12.55
N ASN A 54 19.90 4.22 13.72
CA ASN A 54 19.16 3.01 14.04
C ASN A 54 17.71 3.35 14.42
N ALA A 55 17.50 4.35 15.25
CA ALA A 55 16.19 4.83 15.63
C ALA A 55 15.39 5.37 14.43
N LYS A 56 16.03 6.11 13.51
CA LYS A 56 15.38 6.55 12.24
C LYS A 56 14.87 5.38 11.41
N ARG A 57 15.70 4.34 11.28
CA ARG A 57 15.39 3.12 10.54
C ARG A 57 14.24 2.35 11.18
N VAL A 58 14.25 2.17 12.51
CA VAL A 58 13.14 1.55 13.26
C VAL A 58 11.85 2.37 13.12
N ALA A 59 11.93 3.71 13.16
CA ALA A 59 10.75 4.56 13.01
C ALA A 59 10.16 4.49 11.59
N LEU A 60 10.98 4.52 10.54
CA LEU A 60 10.54 4.32 9.16
C LEU A 60 9.97 2.92 8.94
N ARG A 61 10.59 1.91 9.55
CA ARG A 61 10.09 0.53 9.55
C ARG A 61 8.68 0.47 10.12
N PHE A 62 8.51 0.92 11.35
CA PHE A 62 7.22 0.91 12.04
C PHE A 62 6.15 1.68 11.27
N MET A 63 6.50 2.82 10.68
CA MET A 63 5.59 3.63 9.88
C MET A 63 5.04 2.86 8.68
N PHE A 64 5.90 2.21 7.90
CA PHE A 64 5.40 1.41 6.79
C PHE A 64 4.65 0.17 7.28
N ASP A 65 5.04 -0.44 8.42
CA ASP A 65 4.35 -1.64 8.94
C ASP A 65 2.92 -1.24 9.36
N ALA A 66 2.73 -0.01 9.84
CA ALA A 66 1.41 0.54 10.14
C ALA A 66 0.56 0.80 8.87
N VAL A 67 1.17 1.29 7.78
CA VAL A 67 0.47 1.42 6.48
C VAL A 67 0.05 0.04 5.98
N ASP A 68 0.97 -0.92 6.01
CA ASP A 68 0.71 -2.29 5.57
C ASP A 68 -0.40 -2.96 6.37
N GLN A 69 -0.31 -2.93 7.70
CA GLN A 69 -1.34 -3.49 8.57
C GLN A 69 -2.71 -2.84 8.35
N THR A 70 -2.75 -1.52 8.14
CA THR A 70 -4.01 -0.82 7.87
C THR A 70 -4.59 -1.19 6.51
N PHE A 71 -3.74 -1.33 5.49
CA PHE A 71 -4.13 -1.78 4.16
C PHE A 71 -4.68 -3.21 4.18
N ALA A 72 -4.00 -4.14 4.88
CA ALA A 72 -4.46 -5.50 5.10
C ALA A 72 -5.83 -5.53 5.79
N GLN A 73 -6.00 -4.74 6.86
CA GLN A 73 -7.28 -4.66 7.58
C GLN A 73 -8.40 -4.09 6.70
N PHE A 74 -8.09 -3.11 5.87
CA PHE A 74 -9.06 -2.56 4.93
C PHE A 74 -9.54 -3.61 3.93
N LEU A 75 -8.64 -4.38 3.33
CA LEU A 75 -9.02 -5.45 2.41
C LEU A 75 -9.82 -6.56 3.11
N ASN A 76 -9.39 -6.97 4.30
CA ASN A 76 -10.15 -7.92 5.13
C ASN A 76 -11.55 -7.39 5.47
N PHE A 77 -11.69 -6.10 5.76
CA PHE A 77 -12.99 -5.48 6.02
C PHE A 77 -13.91 -5.57 4.80
N LEU A 78 -13.38 -5.29 3.61
CA LEU A 78 -14.15 -5.37 2.37
C LEU A 78 -14.65 -6.79 2.12
N GLU A 79 -13.78 -7.78 2.33
CA GLU A 79 -14.08 -9.21 2.18
C GLU A 79 -15.09 -9.70 3.23
N ALA A 80 -14.85 -9.44 4.52
CA ALA A 80 -15.67 -9.93 5.62
C ALA A 80 -17.10 -9.37 5.64
N HIS A 81 -17.35 -8.28 4.92
CA HIS A 81 -18.65 -7.61 4.85
C HIS A 81 -19.25 -7.64 3.44
N ASP A 82 -18.73 -8.45 2.52
CA ASP A 82 -19.17 -8.57 1.13
C ASP A 82 -19.33 -7.19 0.46
N VAL A 83 -18.40 -6.26 0.74
CA VAL A 83 -18.48 -4.90 0.21
C VAL A 83 -18.16 -4.96 -1.28
N PRO A 84 -19.12 -4.61 -2.16
CA PRO A 84 -18.93 -4.76 -3.60
C PRO A 84 -17.86 -3.79 -4.08
N LEU A 85 -16.79 -4.35 -4.63
CA LEU A 85 -15.71 -3.61 -5.26
C LEU A 85 -15.78 -3.84 -6.74
N SER A 86 -15.83 -2.76 -7.51
CA SER A 86 -15.98 -2.88 -8.94
C SER A 86 -15.06 -1.92 -9.65
N VAL A 87 -14.43 -2.40 -10.71
CA VAL A 87 -13.64 -1.56 -11.61
C VAL A 87 -14.27 -1.54 -12.98
N ASN A 88 -14.12 -0.42 -13.67
CA ASN A 88 -14.58 -0.31 -15.04
C ASN A 88 -13.39 -0.60 -15.97
N VAL A 89 -13.35 -1.82 -16.51
CA VAL A 89 -12.35 -2.20 -17.51
C VAL A 89 -12.91 -1.82 -18.87
N ARG A 90 -12.17 -0.98 -19.61
CA ARG A 90 -12.63 -0.28 -20.83
C ARG A 90 -13.38 -1.15 -21.84
N GLN A 91 -13.13 -2.47 -21.88
CA GLN A 91 -13.72 -3.39 -22.85
C GLN A 91 -14.93 -4.18 -22.35
N HIS A 92 -15.17 -4.29 -21.04
CA HIS A 92 -16.17 -5.22 -20.48
C HIS A 92 -17.13 -4.60 -19.47
N GLY A 93 -17.00 -3.29 -19.21
CA GLY A 93 -17.87 -2.58 -18.29
C GLY A 93 -17.50 -2.83 -16.82
N ARG A 94 -18.50 -2.79 -15.95
CA ARG A 94 -18.32 -2.89 -14.49
C ARG A 94 -18.26 -4.37 -14.09
N ILE A 95 -17.08 -4.84 -13.69
CA ILE A 95 -16.88 -6.18 -13.13
C ILE A 95 -16.77 -6.04 -11.61
N ASP A 96 -17.56 -6.82 -10.88
CA ASP A 96 -17.42 -6.98 -9.44
C ASP A 96 -16.27 -7.93 -9.16
N ILE A 97 -15.26 -7.46 -8.46
CA ILE A 97 -14.04 -8.21 -8.15
C ILE A 97 -14.11 -8.92 -6.80
N SER A 98 -15.11 -8.62 -5.97
CA SER A 98 -15.26 -9.22 -4.63
C SER A 98 -15.42 -10.75 -4.70
N GLY A 99 -16.08 -11.25 -5.75
CA GLY A 99 -16.25 -12.68 -6.01
C GLY A 99 -15.19 -13.31 -6.91
N LEU A 100 -14.14 -12.58 -7.31
CA LEU A 100 -13.11 -13.09 -8.23
C LEU A 100 -11.86 -13.65 -7.54
N SER A 101 -11.68 -13.36 -6.25
CA SER A 101 -10.55 -13.83 -5.47
C SER A 101 -11.04 -14.73 -4.34
N ASP A 102 -10.29 -15.80 -4.04
CA ASP A 102 -10.51 -16.65 -2.87
C ASP A 102 -10.07 -15.97 -1.55
N GLY A 103 -9.56 -14.73 -1.64
CA GLY A 103 -9.34 -13.84 -0.51
C GLY A 103 -8.65 -12.54 -0.95
N LEU A 104 -9.39 -11.43 -1.02
CA LEU A 104 -8.85 -10.13 -1.39
C LEU A 104 -7.72 -9.69 -0.46
N ALA A 105 -7.79 -10.07 0.82
CA ALA A 105 -6.78 -9.73 1.80
C ALA A 105 -5.44 -10.44 1.58
N VAL A 106 -5.40 -11.58 0.88
CA VAL A 106 -4.16 -12.35 0.65
C VAL A 106 -3.49 -12.03 -0.68
N GLU A 107 -4.25 -11.53 -1.67
CA GLU A 107 -3.76 -11.13 -2.99
C GLU A 107 -2.51 -10.21 -2.98
N PRO A 108 -2.35 -9.25 -2.06
CA PRO A 108 -1.17 -8.39 -2.06
C PRO A 108 0.13 -9.10 -1.71
N TYR A 109 0.06 -10.21 -0.95
CA TYR A 109 1.18 -10.71 -0.14
C TYR A 109 1.88 -11.98 -0.65
N GLY A 110 1.36 -12.63 -1.68
CA GLY A 110 2.03 -13.79 -2.29
C GLY A 110 3.36 -13.44 -2.99
N ASP A 111 4.13 -14.46 -3.39
CA ASP A 111 5.39 -14.30 -4.13
C ASP A 111 5.20 -13.51 -5.44
N ASP A 112 4.05 -13.72 -6.10
CA ASP A 112 3.57 -12.95 -7.25
C ASP A 112 2.36 -12.05 -6.89
N GLY A 113 2.29 -11.63 -5.62
CA GLY A 113 1.22 -10.78 -5.09
C GLY A 113 1.27 -9.35 -5.63
N TRP A 114 0.23 -8.56 -5.38
CA TRP A 114 0.15 -7.20 -5.90
C TRP A 114 1.29 -6.29 -5.43
N ILE A 115 1.76 -6.44 -4.19
CA ILE A 115 2.91 -5.66 -3.70
C ILE A 115 4.16 -6.00 -4.51
N ALA A 116 4.45 -7.30 -4.67
CA ALA A 116 5.59 -7.78 -5.46
C ALA A 116 5.50 -7.36 -6.94
N ARG A 117 4.29 -7.31 -7.51
CA ARG A 117 4.06 -6.95 -8.92
C ARG A 117 4.03 -5.46 -9.19
N PHE A 118 3.50 -4.63 -8.29
CA PHE A 118 3.19 -3.22 -8.59
C PHE A 118 3.89 -2.19 -7.69
N SER A 119 4.23 -2.52 -6.45
CA SER A 119 4.73 -1.51 -5.50
C SER A 119 6.10 -0.95 -5.90
N LYS A 120 6.36 0.33 -5.68
CA LYS A 120 7.71 0.90 -5.73
C LYS A 120 8.54 0.62 -4.48
N PHE A 121 7.92 0.09 -3.43
CA PHE A 121 8.55 -0.34 -2.17
C PHE A 121 8.77 -1.87 -2.13
N LYS A 122 8.85 -2.54 -3.31
CA LYS A 122 9.14 -3.97 -3.47
C LYS A 122 10.36 -4.41 -2.65
N GLY A 123 10.18 -5.45 -1.85
CA GLY A 123 11.15 -5.93 -0.85
C GLY A 123 10.75 -5.58 0.60
N GLY A 124 9.70 -4.79 0.75
CA GLY A 124 9.19 -4.35 2.02
C GLY A 124 10.17 -3.41 2.73
N ILE A 125 9.60 -2.68 3.66
CA ILE A 125 10.10 -2.28 4.97
C ILE A 125 11.32 -3.08 5.51
N SER A 126 11.49 -4.34 5.10
CA SER A 126 12.62 -5.24 5.39
C SER A 126 13.92 -4.95 4.64
N GLN A 127 13.92 -4.03 3.67
CA GLN A 127 15.10 -3.63 2.89
C GLN A 127 15.61 -2.22 3.21
N LEU A 128 15.05 -1.55 4.24
CA LEU A 128 15.83 -0.51 4.90
C LEU A 128 17.13 -1.20 5.34
N PRO A 129 18.32 -0.61 5.09
CA PRO A 129 19.59 -1.30 5.34
C PRO A 129 19.59 -1.90 6.76
N HIS A 130 20.45 -2.86 7.09
CA HIS A 130 20.70 -3.25 8.48
C HIS A 130 21.71 -2.32 9.15
#